data_AF-A0A1C5PYS7-F1
#
_entry.id   AF-A0A1C5PYS7-F1
#
_cell.length_a   1.000
_cell.length_b   1.000
_cell.length_c   1.000
_cell.angle_alpha   90.00
_cell.angle_beta   90.00
_cell.angle_gamma   90.00
#
_symmetry.space_group_name_H-M   'P 1'
#
loop_
_entity.id
_entity.type
_entity.pdbx_description
1 polymer ?
#
loop_
_entity_poly.entity_id
_entity_poly.type
_entity_poly.pdbx_seq_one_letter_code
_entity_poly.pdbx_strand_id
1 'polypeptide(L)'
;MKLNAMIRYQCRSAVKPLCIFYGILYSLMLFGVILAGIAGGGDISTNGAELSCFVYLCFFGSLSFSEDFKYFLQNGFTRRRIYASTLCTFALVSFFMSVFDTLMSTLLGLSGSYVSLFTTLYGGGQNILAHWLWMLLAYLFFCGISFAAAVLKNRIGKTLFILLLITLGILLFVLLPILAVNVLPAEVTSGLFHFFARLLGFGPNRTLQLWAPMLTFLAATAVFSGFSYLLMRRAELK
;
A
#
# COMPACT_ATOMS: atom_id res chain seq x y z
N MET A 1 6.18 -25.29 15.74
CA MET A 1 7.44 -24.65 16.18
C MET A 1 8.19 -23.91 15.06
N LYS A 2 8.44 -24.50 13.88
CA LYS A 2 9.25 -23.83 12.83
C LYS A 2 8.60 -22.58 12.18
N LEU A 3 7.27 -22.53 12.04
CA LEU A 3 6.56 -21.38 11.44
C LEU A 3 6.63 -20.12 12.32
N ASN A 4 6.40 -20.25 13.63
CA ASN A 4 6.47 -19.13 14.56
C ASN A 4 7.88 -18.51 14.60
N ALA A 5 8.92 -19.33 14.43
CA ALA A 5 10.30 -18.85 14.34
C ALA A 5 10.54 -18.02 13.07
N MET A 6 9.97 -18.41 11.92
CA MET A 6 10.05 -17.62 10.68
C MET A 6 9.36 -16.28 10.80
N ILE A 7 8.14 -16.26 11.34
CA ILE A 7 7.36 -15.03 11.51
C ILE A 7 8.13 -14.08 12.44
N ARG A 8 8.65 -14.59 13.57
CA ARG A 8 9.48 -13.79 14.48
C ARG A 8 10.73 -13.25 13.81
N TYR A 9 11.40 -14.03 12.96
CA TYR A 9 12.56 -13.57 12.20
C TYR A 9 12.20 -12.45 11.24
N GLN A 10 11.18 -12.65 10.38
CA GLN A 10 10.78 -11.64 9.39
C GLN A 10 10.30 -10.36 10.07
N CYS A 11 9.51 -10.46 11.15
CA CYS A 11 9.10 -9.30 11.93
C CYS A 11 10.30 -8.59 12.56
N ARG A 12 11.27 -9.31 13.14
CA ARG A 12 12.47 -8.68 13.73
C ARG A 12 13.34 -8.01 12.67
N SER A 13 13.41 -8.58 11.48
CA SER A 13 14.08 -7.98 10.33
C SER A 13 13.38 -6.70 9.86
N ALA A 14 12.05 -6.67 9.88
CA ALA A 14 11.23 -5.53 9.49
C ALA A 14 11.25 -4.36 10.49
N VAL A 15 11.39 -4.62 11.79
CA VAL A 15 11.30 -3.57 12.83
C VAL A 15 12.37 -2.50 12.68
N LYS A 16 13.65 -2.87 12.49
CA LYS A 16 14.74 -1.88 12.37
C LYS A 16 14.54 -0.89 11.21
N PRO A 17 14.33 -1.34 9.94
CA PRO A 17 14.11 -0.41 8.83
C PRO A 17 12.82 0.40 9.01
N LEU A 18 11.79 -0.18 9.63
CA LEU A 18 10.54 0.53 9.91
C LEU A 18 10.74 1.65 10.95
N CYS A 19 11.50 1.41 12.02
CA CYS A 19 11.86 2.44 13.00
C CYS A 19 12.70 3.56 12.37
N ILE A 20 13.67 3.23 11.53
CA ILE A 20 14.49 4.24 10.83
C ILE A 20 13.62 5.08 9.89
N PHE A 21 12.74 4.43 9.12
CA PHE A 21 11.81 5.10 8.20
C PHE A 21 10.91 6.10 8.93
N TYR A 22 10.22 5.67 9.99
CA TYR A 22 9.36 6.56 10.77
C TYR A 22 10.13 7.65 11.51
N GLY A 23 11.33 7.33 12.02
CA GLY A 23 12.20 8.32 12.66
C GLY A 23 12.55 9.46 11.73
N ILE A 24 12.93 9.16 10.48
CA ILE A 24 13.23 10.18 9.47
C ILE A 24 11.97 10.95 9.06
N LEU A 25 10.88 10.23 8.78
CA LEU A 25 9.63 10.82 8.28
C LEU A 25 9.05 11.85 9.26
N TYR A 26 8.89 11.48 10.53
CA TYR A 26 8.33 12.38 11.53
C TYR A 26 9.34 13.44 11.99
N SER A 27 10.65 13.17 11.92
CA SER A 27 11.67 14.21 12.16
C SER A 27 11.61 15.33 11.12
N LEU A 28 11.45 14.98 9.82
CA LEU A 28 11.28 15.97 8.76
C LEU A 28 9.98 16.76 8.93
N MET A 29 8.90 16.08 9.32
CA MET A 29 7.62 16.72 9.59
C MET A 29 7.70 17.71 10.75
N LEU A 30 8.35 17.32 11.86
CA LEU A 30 8.58 18.18 13.01
C LEU A 30 9.47 19.37 12.66
N PHE A 31 10.51 19.17 11.85
CA PHE A 31 11.34 20.26 11.35
C PHE A 31 10.52 21.27 10.52
N GLY A 32 9.60 20.79 9.67
CA GLY A 32 8.68 21.64 8.91
C GLY A 32 7.78 22.49 9.82
N VAL A 33 7.21 21.90 10.87
CA VAL A 33 6.36 22.61 11.84
C VAL A 33 7.15 23.67 12.61
N ILE A 34 8.38 23.38 13.03
CA ILE A 34 9.25 24.36 13.71
C ILE A 34 9.56 25.55 12.80
N LEU A 35 9.90 25.30 11.54
CA LEU A 35 10.15 26.37 10.57
C LEU A 35 8.89 27.23 10.34
N ALA A 36 7.71 26.61 10.26
CA ALA A 36 6.43 27.33 10.15
C ALA A 36 6.20 28.28 11.33
N GLY A 37 6.51 27.81 12.55
CA GLY A 37 6.40 28.60 13.77
C GLY A 37 7.36 29.78 13.81
N ILE A 38 8.58 29.62 13.30
CA ILE A 38 9.57 30.70 13.23
C ILE A 38 9.23 31.71 12.12
N ALA A 39 8.70 31.25 10.99
CA ALA A 39 8.39 32.08 9.82
C ALA A 39 7.13 32.96 9.99
N GLY A 40 6.47 32.94 11.15
CA GLY A 40 5.37 33.86 11.47
C GLY A 40 4.00 33.46 10.93
N GLY A 41 3.73 32.16 10.76
CA GLY A 41 2.37 31.67 10.49
C GLY A 41 2.01 31.54 9.01
N GLY A 42 2.90 30.93 8.21
CA GLY A 42 2.46 30.33 6.96
C GLY A 42 1.70 29.03 7.23
N ASP A 43 0.57 28.80 6.54
CA ASP A 43 -0.16 27.53 6.56
C ASP A 43 0.68 26.43 5.89
N ILE A 44 1.70 25.93 6.59
CA ILE A 44 2.47 24.77 6.15
C ILE A 44 1.64 23.53 6.44
N SER A 45 0.81 23.13 5.47
CA SER A 45 0.10 21.85 5.53
C SER A 45 1.10 20.71 5.37
N THR A 46 1.28 19.90 6.40
CA THR A 46 2.22 18.78 6.40
C THR A 46 1.55 17.49 5.91
N ASN A 47 1.10 17.47 4.66
CA ASN A 47 0.36 16.33 4.10
C ASN A 47 1.31 15.29 3.47
N GLY A 48 0.86 14.03 3.37
CA GLY A 48 1.54 13.00 2.55
C GLY A 48 2.43 12.00 3.29
N ALA A 49 2.41 11.97 4.63
CA ALA A 49 3.09 10.94 5.42
C ALA A 49 2.67 9.52 5.00
N GLU A 50 1.37 9.32 4.81
CA GLU A 50 0.77 8.02 4.45
C GLU A 50 1.13 7.58 3.01
N LEU A 51 1.34 8.52 2.09
CA LEU A 51 1.82 8.21 0.73
C LEU A 51 3.24 7.62 0.80
N SER A 52 4.07 8.16 1.69
CA SER A 52 5.42 7.64 1.91
C SER A 52 5.39 6.24 2.52
N CYS A 53 4.44 5.97 3.42
CA CYS A 53 4.19 4.62 3.97
C CYS A 53 3.80 3.62 2.87
N PHE A 54 2.95 4.00 1.91
CA PHE A 54 2.62 3.13 0.77
C PHE A 54 3.86 2.78 -0.07
N VAL A 55 4.72 3.77 -0.35
CA VAL A 55 5.97 3.56 -1.09
C VAL A 55 6.90 2.61 -0.32
N TYR A 56 7.05 2.81 0.99
CA TYR A 56 7.84 1.92 1.85
C TYR A 56 7.34 0.46 1.78
N LEU A 57 6.02 0.24 1.88
CA LEU A 57 5.43 -1.10 1.80
C LEU A 57 5.63 -1.76 0.43
N CYS A 58 5.73 -0.96 -0.64
CA CYS A 58 6.09 -1.48 -1.96
C CYS A 58 7.51 -2.04 -1.99
N PHE A 59 8.48 -1.34 -1.38
CA PHE A 59 9.84 -1.85 -1.24
C PHE A 59 9.89 -3.07 -0.33
N PHE A 60 9.23 -3.00 0.83
CA PHE A 60 9.20 -4.08 1.81
C PHE A 60 8.68 -5.39 1.20
N GLY A 61 7.50 -5.37 0.56
CA GLY A 61 6.95 -6.59 -0.05
C GLY A 61 7.77 -7.14 -1.22
N SER A 62 8.46 -6.27 -1.99
CA SER A 62 9.37 -6.74 -3.05
C SER A 62 10.65 -7.38 -2.50
N LEU A 63 11.19 -6.85 -1.40
CA LEU A 63 12.36 -7.39 -0.73
C LEU A 63 12.04 -8.72 -0.02
N SER A 64 10.85 -8.87 0.57
CA SER A 64 10.42 -10.14 1.17
C SER A 64 10.46 -11.33 0.19
N PHE A 65 10.22 -11.10 -1.10
CA PHE A 65 10.44 -12.16 -2.09
C PHE A 65 11.90 -12.29 -2.52
N SER A 66 12.62 -11.18 -2.66
CA SER A 66 13.98 -11.20 -3.21
C SER A 66 15.00 -11.79 -2.23
N GLU A 67 14.81 -11.56 -0.93
CA GLU A 67 15.73 -11.95 0.16
C GLU A 67 15.15 -13.10 1.00
N ASP A 68 14.06 -12.84 1.73
CA ASP A 68 13.52 -13.78 2.72
C ASP A 68 13.09 -15.11 2.06
N PHE A 69 12.40 -15.05 0.92
CA PHE A 69 11.95 -16.26 0.23
C PHE A 69 13.13 -17.15 -0.19
N LYS A 70 14.21 -16.56 -0.75
CA LYS A 70 15.40 -17.32 -1.16
C LYS A 70 16.14 -17.90 0.05
N TYR A 71 16.28 -17.11 1.12
CA TYR A 71 16.91 -17.56 2.36
C TYR A 71 16.16 -18.74 2.98
N PHE A 72 14.83 -18.67 3.12
CA PHE A 72 14.07 -19.78 3.70
C PHE A 72 14.07 -21.02 2.82
N LEU A 73 14.09 -20.86 1.50
CA LEU A 73 14.13 -22.00 0.60
C LEU A 73 15.47 -22.76 0.69
N GLN A 74 16.59 -22.05 0.86
CA GLN A 74 17.90 -22.67 1.13
C GLN A 74 17.95 -23.41 2.46
N ASN A 75 17.23 -22.92 3.48
CA ASN A 75 17.09 -23.59 4.77
C ASN A 75 16.12 -24.80 4.76
N GLY A 76 15.74 -25.31 3.58
CA GLY A 76 14.94 -26.52 3.42
C GLY A 76 13.46 -26.37 3.76
N PHE A 77 12.94 -25.13 3.81
CA PHE A 77 11.53 -24.90 4.09
C PHE A 77 10.63 -25.07 2.87
N THR A 78 9.41 -25.56 3.10
CA THR A 78 8.43 -25.74 2.03
C THR A 78 7.83 -24.40 1.59
N ARG A 79 7.63 -24.22 0.28
CA ARG A 79 7.08 -22.98 -0.31
C ARG A 79 5.75 -22.54 0.32
N ARG A 80 4.87 -23.50 0.67
CA ARG A 80 3.59 -23.22 1.35
C ARG A 80 3.79 -22.57 2.72
N ARG A 81 4.79 -22.99 3.49
CA ARG A 81 5.08 -22.44 4.82
C ARG A 81 5.73 -21.06 4.73
N ILE A 82 6.62 -20.87 3.75
CA ILE A 82 7.24 -19.57 3.50
C ILE A 82 6.15 -18.55 3.15
N TYR A 83 5.25 -18.92 2.22
CA TYR A 83 4.14 -18.06 1.83
C TYR A 83 3.18 -17.72 2.97
N ALA A 84 2.82 -18.72 3.79
CA ALA A 84 1.99 -18.48 4.98
C ALA A 84 2.69 -17.54 5.97
N SER A 85 3.99 -17.71 6.19
CA SER A 85 4.78 -16.82 7.05
C SER A 85 4.82 -15.40 6.52
N THR A 86 5.04 -15.20 5.20
CA THR A 86 5.08 -13.86 4.60
C THR A 86 3.74 -13.15 4.69
N LEU A 87 2.62 -13.85 4.48
CA LEU A 87 1.28 -13.27 4.67
C LEU A 87 1.03 -12.86 6.12
N CYS A 88 1.43 -13.68 7.09
CA CYS A 88 1.34 -13.32 8.51
C CYS A 88 2.19 -12.08 8.83
N THR A 89 3.41 -11.99 8.29
CA THR A 89 4.27 -10.81 8.48
C THR A 89 3.68 -9.56 7.83
N PHE A 90 3.12 -9.65 6.62
CA PHE A 90 2.42 -8.53 5.99
C PHE A 90 1.21 -8.07 6.81
N ALA A 91 0.43 -9.00 7.36
CA ALA A 91 -0.68 -8.65 8.24
C ALA A 91 -0.22 -7.94 9.52
N LEU A 92 0.85 -8.44 10.16
CA LEU A 92 1.38 -7.82 11.38
C LEU A 92 1.98 -6.44 11.11
N VAL A 93 2.82 -6.30 10.08
CA VAL A 93 3.43 -5.01 9.72
C VAL A 93 2.35 -3.99 9.34
N SER A 94 1.39 -4.38 8.51
CA SER A 94 0.28 -3.49 8.11
C SER A 94 -0.58 -3.09 9.31
N PHE A 95 -0.84 -4.01 10.25
CA PHE A 95 -1.56 -3.74 11.49
C PHE A 95 -0.85 -2.70 12.36
N PHE A 96 0.44 -2.89 12.66
CA PHE A 96 1.18 -1.94 13.49
C PHE A 96 1.36 -0.59 12.80
N MET A 97 1.63 -0.57 11.48
CA MET A 97 1.73 0.67 10.72
C MET A 97 0.38 1.42 10.68
N SER A 98 -0.74 0.73 10.45
CA SER A 98 -2.04 1.40 10.41
C SER A 98 -2.45 1.94 11.78
N VAL A 99 -2.17 1.22 12.87
CA VAL A 99 -2.39 1.74 14.23
C VAL A 99 -1.53 2.97 14.47
N PHE A 100 -0.24 2.92 14.12
CA PHE A 100 0.67 4.04 14.35
C PHE A 100 0.27 5.27 13.53
N ASP A 101 0.00 5.11 12.24
CA ASP A 101 -0.36 6.24 11.37
C ASP A 101 -1.72 6.83 11.73
N THR A 102 -2.70 6.01 12.14
CA THR A 102 -3.96 6.55 12.63
C THR A 102 -3.80 7.30 13.95
N LEU A 103 -3.01 6.80 14.89
CA LEU A 103 -2.69 7.52 16.12
C LEU A 103 -1.99 8.85 15.81
N MET A 104 -0.94 8.83 14.98
CA MET A 104 -0.21 10.04 14.59
C MET A 104 -1.12 11.03 13.85
N SER A 105 -1.98 10.55 12.95
CA SER A 105 -2.94 11.41 12.23
C SER A 105 -3.92 12.10 13.18
N THR A 106 -4.37 11.42 14.24
CA THR A 106 -5.26 12.03 15.22
C THR A 106 -4.54 13.04 16.10
N LEU A 107 -3.33 12.72 16.56
CA LEU A 107 -2.52 13.63 17.39
C LEU A 107 -2.11 14.89 16.64
N LEU A 108 -1.65 14.74 15.40
CA LEU A 108 -1.24 15.85 14.53
C LEU A 108 -2.45 16.59 13.94
N GLY A 109 -3.60 15.93 13.83
CA GLY A 109 -4.86 16.57 13.46
C GLY A 109 -5.35 17.57 14.52
N LEU A 110 -5.01 17.38 15.80
CA LEU A 110 -5.36 18.31 16.89
C LEU A 110 -4.66 19.67 16.77
N SER A 111 -3.47 19.72 16.15
CA SER A 111 -2.75 20.97 15.91
C SER A 111 -3.22 21.71 14.65
N GLY A 112 -4.23 21.20 13.94
CA GLY A 112 -4.77 21.79 12.71
C GLY A 112 -3.83 21.76 11.51
N SER A 113 -2.60 21.25 11.67
CA SER A 113 -1.52 21.35 10.68
C SER A 113 -1.35 20.08 9.81
N TYR A 114 -2.10 19.01 10.12
CA TYR A 114 -2.04 17.72 9.43
C TYR A 114 -3.41 17.28 8.92
N VAL A 115 -3.48 16.95 7.63
CA VAL A 115 -4.65 16.31 7.02
C VAL A 115 -4.20 14.95 6.49
N SER A 116 -4.80 13.87 7.00
CA SER A 116 -4.56 12.52 6.48
C SER A 116 -5.09 12.37 5.06
N LEU A 117 -4.58 11.41 4.30
CA LEU A 117 -5.14 11.05 3.00
C LEU A 117 -6.59 10.60 3.16
N PHE A 118 -6.92 9.88 4.24
CA PHE A 118 -8.29 9.45 4.49
C PHE A 118 -9.23 10.64 4.70
N THR A 119 -8.84 11.64 5.50
CA THR A 119 -9.68 12.85 5.69
C THR A 119 -9.69 13.74 4.45
N THR A 120 -8.62 13.73 3.66
CA THR A 120 -8.55 14.42 2.35
C THR A 120 -9.53 13.81 1.35
N LEU A 121 -9.65 12.48 1.31
CA LEU A 121 -10.50 11.76 0.37
C LEU A 121 -11.97 11.73 0.81
N TYR A 122 -12.24 11.52 2.10
CA TYR A 122 -13.59 11.25 2.60
C TYR A 122 -14.17 12.37 3.48
N GLY A 123 -13.42 13.43 3.72
CA GLY A 123 -13.80 14.54 4.59
C GLY A 123 -13.53 14.27 6.08
N GLY A 124 -13.52 15.35 6.87
CA GLY A 124 -13.39 15.30 8.33
C GLY A 124 -14.67 14.82 9.03
N GLY A 125 -14.53 14.28 10.25
CA GLY A 125 -15.65 13.84 11.09
C GLY A 125 -16.06 12.37 10.96
N GLN A 126 -15.31 11.57 10.21
CA GLN A 126 -15.53 10.14 10.07
C GLN A 126 -14.97 9.35 11.26
N ASN A 127 -15.54 8.17 11.53
CA ASN A 127 -15.14 7.30 12.64
C ASN A 127 -13.65 6.90 12.56
N ILE A 128 -12.92 7.01 13.68
CA ILE A 128 -11.51 6.62 13.79
C ILE A 128 -11.30 5.14 13.42
N LEU A 129 -12.25 4.27 13.80
CA LEU A 129 -12.21 2.85 13.44
C LEU A 129 -12.28 2.63 11.92
N ALA A 130 -13.08 3.44 11.20
CA ALA A 130 -13.17 3.35 9.75
C ALA A 130 -11.87 3.83 9.09
N HIS A 131 -11.26 4.91 9.59
CA HIS A 131 -9.94 5.37 9.14
C HIS A 131 -8.88 4.26 9.32
N TRP A 132 -8.82 3.67 10.51
CA TRP A 132 -7.86 2.61 10.82
C TRP A 132 -8.05 1.37 9.96
N LEU A 133 -9.29 0.91 9.78
CA LEU A 133 -9.58 -0.27 8.98
C LEU A 133 -9.28 -0.03 7.49
N TRP A 134 -9.59 1.17 6.99
CA TRP A 134 -9.27 1.56 5.62
C TRP A 134 -7.75 1.53 5.38
N MET A 135 -6.98 2.10 6.32
CA MET A 135 -5.51 2.09 6.27
C MET A 135 -4.92 0.68 6.32
N LEU A 136 -5.43 -0.16 7.23
CA LEU A 136 -5.00 -1.55 7.35
C LEU A 136 -5.15 -2.31 6.02
N LEU A 137 -6.32 -2.17 5.39
CA LEU A 137 -6.63 -2.86 4.14
C LEU A 137 -5.83 -2.30 2.96
N ALA A 138 -5.61 -0.99 2.90
CA ALA A 138 -4.75 -0.37 1.91
C ALA A 138 -3.29 -0.84 2.05
N TYR A 139 -2.75 -0.90 3.27
CA TYR A 139 -1.38 -1.38 3.52
C TYR A 139 -1.18 -2.86 3.15
N LEU A 140 -2.17 -3.70 3.48
CA LEU A 140 -2.21 -5.10 3.05
C LEU A 140 -2.23 -5.23 1.53
N PHE A 141 -3.02 -4.40 0.85
CA PHE A 141 -3.13 -4.38 -0.60
C PHE A 141 -1.80 -4.02 -1.28
N PHE A 142 -1.12 -2.96 -0.81
CA PHE A 142 0.18 -2.55 -1.34
C PHE A 142 1.26 -3.61 -1.11
N CYS A 143 1.30 -4.25 0.07
CA CYS A 143 2.17 -5.41 0.31
C CYS A 143 1.88 -6.56 -0.66
N GLY A 144 0.61 -6.88 -0.88
CA GLY A 144 0.18 -7.96 -1.76
C GLY A 144 0.59 -7.73 -3.21
N ILE A 145 0.36 -6.52 -3.74
CA ILE A 145 0.77 -6.15 -5.10
C ILE A 145 2.27 -6.20 -5.25
N SER A 146 3.02 -5.58 -4.32
CA SER A 146 4.48 -5.49 -4.45
C SER A 146 5.14 -6.87 -4.39
N PHE A 147 4.62 -7.74 -3.53
CA PHE A 147 5.03 -9.14 -3.48
C PHE A 147 4.71 -9.89 -4.78
N ALA A 148 3.49 -9.75 -5.30
CA ALA A 148 3.10 -10.35 -6.58
C ALA A 148 3.98 -9.86 -7.75
N ALA A 149 4.30 -8.56 -7.78
CA ALA A 149 5.19 -7.95 -8.76
C ALA A 149 6.61 -8.51 -8.65
N ALA A 150 7.14 -8.70 -7.44
CA ALA A 150 8.47 -9.29 -7.24
C ALA A 150 8.53 -10.76 -7.67
N VAL A 151 7.49 -11.54 -7.41
CA VAL A 151 7.36 -12.93 -7.91
C VAL A 151 7.31 -12.94 -9.44
N LEU A 152 6.53 -12.03 -10.04
CA LEU A 152 6.39 -11.90 -11.50
C LEU A 152 7.73 -11.51 -12.16
N LYS A 153 8.44 -10.53 -11.59
CA LYS A 153 9.78 -10.10 -12.00
C LYS A 153 10.76 -11.28 -12.04
N ASN A 154 10.72 -12.13 -11.02
CA ASN A 154 11.59 -13.30 -10.96
C ASN A 154 11.26 -14.35 -12.04
N ARG A 155 9.99 -14.45 -12.43
CA ARG A 155 9.54 -15.42 -13.43
C ARG A 155 9.84 -15.00 -14.87
N ILE A 156 9.48 -13.75 -15.22
CA ILE A 156 9.57 -13.25 -16.61
C ILE A 156 10.96 -12.66 -16.89
N GLY A 157 11.73 -12.33 -15.85
CA GLY A 157 13.05 -11.72 -15.98
C GLY A 157 12.99 -10.19 -15.93
N LYS A 158 14.13 -9.57 -15.61
CA LYS A 158 14.23 -8.12 -15.32
C LYS A 158 13.82 -7.25 -16.52
N THR A 159 14.32 -7.56 -17.71
CA THR A 159 14.10 -6.78 -18.94
C THR A 159 12.63 -6.75 -19.34
N LEU A 160 11.99 -7.92 -19.43
CA LEU A 160 10.57 -8.01 -19.77
C LEU A 160 9.67 -7.40 -18.70
N PHE A 161 10.04 -7.50 -17.42
CA PHE A 161 9.29 -6.86 -16.33
C PHE A 161 9.33 -5.33 -16.42
N ILE A 162 10.50 -4.75 -16.71
CA ILE A 162 10.65 -3.30 -16.91
C ILE A 162 9.85 -2.86 -18.13
N LEU A 163 9.93 -3.59 -19.25
CA LEU A 163 9.16 -3.29 -20.45
C LEU A 163 7.65 -3.34 -20.17
N LEU A 164 7.19 -4.36 -19.45
CA LEU A 164 5.79 -4.47 -19.03
C LEU A 164 5.36 -3.26 -18.19
N LEU A 165 6.15 -2.83 -17.20
CA LEU A 165 5.85 -1.64 -16.41
C LEU A 165 5.78 -0.36 -17.25
N ILE A 166 6.71 -0.16 -18.17
CA ILE A 166 6.72 1.00 -19.08
C ILE A 166 5.47 0.98 -19.97
N THR A 167 5.17 -0.16 -20.59
CA THR A 167 3.98 -0.30 -21.46
C THR A 167 2.69 -0.06 -20.68
N LEU A 168 2.58 -0.60 -19.46
CA LEU A 168 1.44 -0.39 -18.58
C LEU A 168 1.31 1.09 -18.17
N GLY A 169 2.42 1.74 -17.86
CA GLY A 169 2.45 3.17 -17.51
C GLY A 169 1.99 4.07 -18.65
N ILE A 170 2.50 3.84 -19.87
CA ILE A 170 2.07 4.57 -21.07
C ILE A 170 0.58 4.29 -21.35
N LEU A 171 0.14 3.04 -21.22
CA LEU A 171 -1.25 2.66 -21.43
C LEU A 171 -2.19 3.39 -20.47
N LEU A 172 -1.90 3.38 -19.17
CA LEU A 172 -2.76 3.97 -18.14
C LEU A 172 -2.73 5.50 -18.12
N PHE A 173 -1.55 6.12 -18.19
CA PHE A 173 -1.41 7.57 -17.96
C PHE A 173 -1.47 8.40 -19.24
N VAL A 174 -1.19 7.81 -20.41
CA VAL A 174 -1.17 8.53 -21.69
C VAL A 174 -2.30 8.07 -22.59
N LEU A 175 -2.34 6.79 -22.95
CA LEU A 175 -3.29 6.28 -23.93
C LEU A 175 -4.74 6.29 -23.43
N LEU A 176 -4.99 5.85 -22.19
CA LEU A 176 -6.33 5.79 -21.61
C LEU A 176 -7.02 7.17 -21.58
N PRO A 177 -6.41 8.25 -21.05
CA PRO A 177 -7.04 9.57 -21.10
C PRO A 177 -7.26 10.09 -22.52
N ILE A 178 -6.32 9.85 -23.46
CA ILE A 178 -6.49 10.25 -24.87
C ILE A 178 -7.69 9.52 -25.51
N LEU A 179 -7.82 8.21 -25.27
CA LEU A 179 -8.92 7.40 -25.77
C LEU A 179 -10.26 7.80 -25.13
N ALA A 180 -10.25 8.11 -23.84
CA ALA A 180 -11.43 8.55 -23.12
C ALA A 180 -11.95 9.90 -23.64
N VAL A 181 -11.06 10.84 -24.00
CA VAL A 181 -11.50 12.15 -24.49
C VAL A 181 -11.91 12.11 -25.96
N ASN A 182 -11.21 11.35 -26.80
CA ASN A 182 -11.32 11.50 -28.26
C ASN A 182 -12.04 10.36 -29.00
N VAL A 183 -12.15 9.17 -28.41
CA VAL A 183 -12.59 7.95 -29.13
C VAL A 183 -13.78 7.26 -28.47
N LEU A 184 -13.84 7.24 -27.14
CA LEU A 184 -14.90 6.54 -26.42
C LEU A 184 -16.18 7.39 -26.31
N PRO A 185 -17.37 6.78 -26.48
CA PRO A 185 -18.64 7.47 -26.23
C PRO A 185 -18.70 8.02 -24.80
N ALA A 186 -19.31 9.20 -24.63
CA ALA A 186 -19.45 9.87 -23.33
C ALA A 186 -20.16 9.00 -22.28
N GLU A 187 -21.03 8.07 -22.71
CA GLU A 187 -21.69 7.09 -21.85
C GLU A 187 -20.72 6.06 -21.27
N VAL A 188 -19.75 5.60 -22.06
CA VAL A 188 -18.77 4.60 -21.63
C VAL A 188 -17.76 5.22 -20.68
N THR A 189 -17.31 6.45 -20.95
CA THR A 189 -16.36 7.14 -20.08
C THR A 189 -17.00 7.52 -18.75
N SER A 190 -18.19 8.09 -18.75
CA SER A 190 -18.94 8.37 -17.52
C SER A 190 -19.24 7.09 -16.74
N GLY A 191 -19.64 6.00 -17.42
CA GLY A 191 -19.82 4.69 -16.81
C GLY A 191 -18.56 4.15 -16.12
N LEU A 192 -17.41 4.24 -16.78
CA LEU A 192 -16.11 3.86 -16.20
C LEU A 192 -15.74 4.74 -15.00
N PHE A 193 -15.90 6.06 -15.10
CA PHE A 193 -15.64 6.96 -13.98
C PHE A 193 -16.55 6.67 -12.79
N HIS A 194 -17.85 6.43 -13.03
CA HIS A 194 -18.80 6.05 -11.98
C HIS A 194 -18.46 4.70 -11.35
N PHE A 195 -17.96 3.75 -12.15
CA PHE A 195 -17.48 2.46 -11.65
C PHE A 195 -16.28 2.63 -10.70
N PHE A 196 -15.23 3.35 -11.11
CA PHE A 196 -14.06 3.62 -10.26
C PHE A 196 -14.42 4.47 -9.04
N ALA A 197 -15.27 5.49 -9.20
CA ALA A 197 -15.77 6.31 -8.11
C ALA A 197 -16.50 5.46 -7.07
N ARG A 198 -17.37 4.53 -7.52
CA ARG A 198 -18.06 3.59 -6.63
C ARG A 198 -17.11 2.65 -5.91
N LEU A 199 -16.08 2.14 -6.58
CA LEU A 199 -15.04 1.32 -5.95
C LEU A 199 -14.31 2.09 -4.84
N LEU A 200 -14.05 3.38 -5.06
CA LEU A 200 -13.44 4.25 -4.05
C LEU A 200 -14.44 4.73 -2.98
N GLY A 201 -15.71 4.40 -3.07
CA GLY A 201 -16.74 4.76 -2.07
C GLY A 201 -17.50 6.05 -2.34
N PHE A 202 -17.32 6.65 -3.52
CA PHE A 202 -18.08 7.81 -3.97
C PHE A 202 -19.35 7.35 -4.70
N GLY A 203 -20.49 7.48 -4.04
CA GLY A 203 -21.79 7.13 -4.60
C GLY A 203 -22.39 8.23 -5.49
N PRO A 204 -23.36 7.90 -6.36
CA PRO A 204 -24.18 8.91 -7.02
C PRO A 204 -24.91 9.74 -5.95
N ASN A 205 -24.89 11.07 -6.08
CA ASN A 205 -25.42 12.07 -5.13
C ASN A 205 -24.56 12.43 -3.91
N ARG A 206 -23.22 12.37 -4.00
CA ARG A 206 -22.29 12.73 -2.89
C ARG A 206 -22.50 11.90 -1.62
N THR A 207 -23.14 10.75 -1.74
CA THR A 207 -23.28 9.80 -0.65
C THR A 207 -21.95 9.08 -0.46
N LEU A 208 -21.44 9.09 0.78
CA LEU A 208 -20.13 8.55 1.11
C LEU A 208 -20.30 7.15 1.69
N GLN A 209 -19.88 6.13 0.93
CA GLN A 209 -19.97 4.74 1.32
C GLN A 209 -18.59 4.19 1.66
N LEU A 210 -18.18 4.32 2.92
CA LEU A 210 -16.85 3.90 3.41
C LEU A 210 -16.62 2.38 3.35
N TRP A 211 -17.67 1.58 3.30
CA TRP A 211 -17.57 0.12 3.23
C TRP A 211 -17.11 -0.37 1.85
N ALA A 212 -17.46 0.34 0.78
CA ALA A 212 -17.11 -0.03 -0.60
C ALA A 212 -15.58 -0.09 -0.81
N PRO A 213 -14.78 0.96 -0.50
CA PRO A 213 -13.34 0.92 -0.69
C PRO A 213 -12.67 -0.16 0.16
N MET A 214 -13.16 -0.41 1.38
CA MET A 214 -12.68 -1.50 2.23
C MET A 214 -12.87 -2.87 1.57
N LEU A 215 -14.05 -3.14 1.02
CA LEU A 215 -14.29 -4.39 0.30
C LEU A 215 -13.43 -4.52 -0.95
N THR A 216 -13.20 -3.43 -1.68
CA THR A 216 -12.35 -3.48 -2.87
C THR A 216 -10.91 -3.79 -2.54
N PHE A 217 -10.34 -3.16 -1.50
CA PHE A 217 -8.99 -3.47 -1.05
C PHE A 217 -8.87 -4.91 -0.52
N LEU A 218 -9.87 -5.39 0.21
CA LEU A 218 -9.89 -6.77 0.70
C LEU A 218 -9.96 -7.77 -0.46
N ALA A 219 -10.88 -7.57 -1.41
CA ALA A 219 -11.03 -8.42 -2.58
C ALA A 219 -9.75 -8.40 -3.44
N ALA A 220 -9.17 -7.23 -3.67
CA ALA A 220 -7.96 -7.11 -4.46
C ALA A 220 -6.76 -7.75 -3.75
N THR A 221 -6.63 -7.61 -2.44
CA THR A 221 -5.61 -8.32 -1.65
C THR A 221 -5.78 -9.84 -1.75
N ALA A 222 -7.01 -10.35 -1.71
CA ALA A 222 -7.29 -11.77 -1.90
C ALA A 222 -6.89 -12.26 -3.31
N VAL A 223 -7.14 -11.45 -4.34
CA VAL A 223 -6.74 -11.76 -5.73
C VAL A 223 -5.22 -11.76 -5.88
N PHE A 224 -4.52 -10.73 -5.39
CA PHE A 224 -3.06 -10.64 -5.49
C PHE A 224 -2.34 -11.68 -4.63
N SER A 225 -2.89 -12.03 -3.47
CA SER A 225 -2.39 -13.15 -2.67
C SER A 225 -2.58 -14.48 -3.41
N GLY A 226 -3.78 -14.78 -3.93
CA GLY A 226 -4.02 -15.97 -4.75
C GLY A 226 -3.08 -16.06 -5.95
N PHE A 227 -2.91 -14.95 -6.68
CA PHE A 227 -2.01 -14.85 -7.83
C PHE A 227 -0.54 -15.10 -7.45
N SER A 228 -0.05 -14.47 -6.38
CA SER A 228 1.33 -14.68 -5.90
C SER A 228 1.58 -16.11 -5.45
N TYR A 229 0.61 -16.78 -4.81
CA TYR A 229 0.72 -18.19 -4.44
C TYR A 229 0.81 -19.11 -5.67
N LEU A 230 -0.05 -18.88 -6.68
CA LEU A 230 -0.04 -19.66 -7.93
C LEU A 230 1.28 -19.52 -8.68
N LEU A 231 1.80 -18.30 -8.77
CA LEU A 231 3.10 -18.03 -9.40
C LEU A 231 4.25 -18.70 -8.63
N MET A 232 4.24 -18.62 -7.30
CA MET A 232 5.28 -19.20 -6.45
C MET A 232 5.31 -20.74 -6.52
N ARG A 233 4.15 -21.39 -6.68
CA ARG A 233 4.07 -22.86 -6.82
C ARG A 233 4.85 -23.35 -8.05
N ARG A 234 4.91 -22.55 -9.11
CA ARG A 234 5.58 -22.89 -10.39
C ARG A 234 6.89 -22.14 -10.62
N ALA A 235 7.39 -21.40 -9.65
CA ALA A 235 8.65 -20.67 -9.79
C ALA A 235 9.85 -21.62 -9.79
N GLU A 236 10.63 -21.63 -10.86
CA GLU A 236 11.96 -22.21 -10.89
C GLU A 236 12.93 -21.23 -10.23
N LEU A 237 13.85 -21.75 -9.40
CA LEU A 237 14.91 -20.91 -8.83
C LEU A 237 15.88 -20.57 -9.95
N LYS A 238 16.00 -19.27 -10.26
CA LYS A 238 17.11 -18.70 -11.00
C LYS A 238 17.99 -17.89 -10.06
#